data_AF-A0A382ICH8-F1
#
_entry.id   AF-A0A382ICH8-F1
#
_cell.length_a   1.000
_cell.length_b   1.000
_cell.length_c   1.000
_cell.angle_alpha   90.00
_cell.angle_beta   90.00
_cell.angle_gamma   90.00
#
_symmetry.space_group_name_H-M   'P 1'
#
loop_
_entity.id
_entity.type
_entity.pdbx_description
1 polymer ?
#
loop_
_entity_poly.entity_id
_entity_poly.type
_entity_poly.pdbx_seq_one_letter_code
_entity_poly.pdbx_strand_id
1 'polypeptide(L)'
;MKTALIFGSSGLIGSCLLDLIVNDNNYNKIRLFVRSESVNTSSKIEIIKTDFNNLENHKDSIAGDVCFFCIGTTRKKTPDKNEYINIEYNLPVEVAKIAKSNSVNNFIYVSSIGANTNASGLYLKNKGQAEEELKKLNFSKLSIMRPSILLGNRKENRVGEKIGIFVMKTLSPLFLGKMKKYKPIKVENVAKTMLHVVRNDYQKTIFESDEIIEISNL
;
A
#
# COMPACT_ATOMS: atom_id res chain seq x y z
N MET A 1 2.50 23.16 1.32
CA MET A 1 1.58 22.11 1.81
C MET A 1 1.40 21.09 0.68
N LYS A 2 1.31 19.81 1.02
CA LYS A 2 1.37 18.71 0.05
C LYS A 2 -0.03 18.25 -0.39
N THR A 3 -0.12 17.78 -1.62
CA THR A 3 -1.23 17.01 -2.18
C THR A 3 -0.91 15.52 -2.14
N ALA A 4 -1.72 14.74 -1.41
CA ALA A 4 -1.62 13.28 -1.37
C ALA A 4 -2.55 12.63 -2.41
N LEU A 5 -2.06 11.63 -3.13
CA LEU A 5 -2.86 10.71 -3.94
C LEU A 5 -2.98 9.38 -3.19
N ILE A 6 -4.20 8.88 -3.00
CA ILE A 6 -4.43 7.61 -2.30
C ILE A 6 -5.26 6.68 -3.19
N PHE A 7 -4.65 5.56 -3.54
CA PHE A 7 -5.28 4.43 -4.21
C PHE A 7 -5.59 3.35 -3.18
N GLY A 8 -6.85 2.94 -3.06
CA GLY A 8 -7.25 1.90 -2.09
C GLY A 8 -7.56 2.42 -0.70
N SER A 9 -8.05 3.66 -0.58
CA SER A 9 -8.45 4.30 0.69
C SER A 9 -9.59 3.59 1.45
N SER A 10 -10.34 2.71 0.80
CA SER A 10 -11.38 1.87 1.44
C SER A 10 -10.84 0.53 1.98
N GLY A 11 -9.59 0.18 1.67
CA GLY A 11 -8.91 -1.01 2.17
C GLY A 11 -8.35 -0.79 3.59
N LEU A 12 -7.91 -1.86 4.24
CA LEU A 12 -7.47 -1.79 5.65
C LEU A 12 -6.38 -0.75 5.91
N ILE A 13 -5.28 -0.81 5.16
CA ILE A 13 -4.16 0.12 5.34
C ILE A 13 -4.56 1.51 4.83
N GLY A 14 -5.24 1.57 3.69
CA GLY A 14 -5.64 2.83 3.06
C GLY A 14 -6.62 3.64 3.91
N SER A 15 -7.52 2.99 4.65
CA SER A 15 -8.45 3.70 5.54
C SER A 15 -7.71 4.28 6.74
N CYS A 16 -6.84 3.50 7.39
CA CYS A 16 -6.02 4.00 8.48
C CYS A 16 -5.10 5.15 8.02
N LEU A 17 -4.53 5.04 6.81
CA LEU A 17 -3.72 6.10 6.22
C LEU A 17 -4.54 7.36 5.98
N LEU A 18 -5.75 7.24 5.42
CA LEU A 18 -6.64 8.37 5.18
C LEU A 18 -6.97 9.09 6.50
N ASP A 19 -7.32 8.35 7.54
CA ASP A 19 -7.63 8.92 8.87
C ASP A 19 -6.45 9.71 9.44
N LEU A 20 -5.22 9.24 9.24
CA LEU A 20 -4.01 9.96 9.67
C LEU A 20 -3.76 11.21 8.82
N ILE A 21 -3.88 11.12 7.48
CA ILE A 21 -3.56 12.23 6.55
C ILE A 21 -4.58 13.36 6.66
N VAL A 22 -5.87 13.07 6.85
CA VAL A 22 -6.91 14.11 6.99
C VAL A 22 -6.58 15.07 8.14
N ASN A 23 -6.07 14.51 9.24
CA ASN A 23 -5.70 15.25 10.45
C ASN A 23 -4.26 15.82 10.41
N ASP A 24 -3.52 15.60 9.34
CA ASP A 24 -2.15 16.07 9.19
C ASP A 24 -2.11 17.46 8.51
N ASN A 25 -1.50 18.43 9.19
CA ASN A 25 -1.35 19.80 8.69
C ASN A 25 -0.33 19.94 7.56
N ASN A 26 0.47 18.91 7.30
CA ASN A 26 1.36 18.88 6.13
C ASN A 26 0.59 18.73 4.81
N TYR A 27 -0.67 18.25 4.87
CA TYR A 27 -1.52 18.04 3.71
C TYR A 27 -2.71 19.00 3.70
N ASN A 28 -2.91 19.68 2.58
CA ASN A 28 -4.07 20.54 2.32
C ASN A 28 -5.04 19.95 1.30
N LYS A 29 -4.58 19.00 0.47
CA LYS A 29 -5.41 18.32 -0.53
C LYS A 29 -5.13 16.82 -0.54
N ILE A 30 -6.19 16.02 -0.62
CA ILE A 30 -6.15 14.56 -0.61
C ILE A 30 -7.04 14.07 -1.74
N ARG A 31 -6.43 13.49 -2.77
CA ARG A 31 -7.12 12.90 -3.92
C ARG A 31 -7.33 11.42 -3.70
N LEU A 32 -8.60 11.01 -3.63
CA LEU A 32 -8.97 9.62 -3.44
C LEU A 32 -9.40 9.02 -4.78
N PHE A 33 -8.67 8.02 -5.27
CA PHE A 33 -9.04 7.28 -6.47
C PHE A 33 -9.85 6.06 -6.04
N VAL A 34 -11.15 6.08 -6.35
CA VAL A 34 -12.12 5.11 -5.85
C VAL A 34 -13.05 4.64 -6.95
N ARG A 35 -13.53 3.39 -6.86
CA ARG A 35 -14.51 2.83 -7.81
C ARG A 35 -15.93 3.37 -7.59
N SER A 36 -16.26 3.69 -6.35
CA SER A 36 -17.57 4.15 -5.89
C SER A 36 -17.42 5.36 -4.98
N GLU A 37 -18.48 6.13 -4.82
CA GLU A 37 -18.51 7.28 -3.92
C GLU A 37 -18.09 6.92 -2.49
N SER A 38 -17.44 7.86 -1.82
CA SER A 38 -16.99 7.78 -0.44
C SER A 38 -17.71 8.82 0.39
N VAL A 39 -18.09 8.48 1.62
CA VAL A 39 -18.92 9.33 2.51
C VAL A 39 -18.07 10.32 3.32
N ASN A 40 -16.78 10.49 3.00
CA ASN A 40 -15.92 11.37 3.78
C ASN A 40 -16.19 12.85 3.42
N THR A 41 -16.54 13.66 4.43
CA THR A 41 -16.98 15.05 4.29
C THR A 41 -15.87 16.08 4.53
N SER A 42 -14.62 15.66 4.71
CA SER A 42 -13.50 16.60 4.92
C SER A 42 -13.28 17.49 3.70
N SER A 43 -13.15 18.80 3.93
CA SER A 43 -12.87 19.80 2.89
C SER A 43 -11.51 19.62 2.20
N LYS A 44 -10.58 18.84 2.79
CA LYS A 44 -9.30 18.48 2.17
C LYS A 44 -9.45 17.41 1.09
N ILE A 45 -10.57 16.69 1.04
CA ILE A 45 -10.73 15.51 0.19
C ILE A 45 -11.37 15.88 -1.14
N GLU A 46 -10.72 15.45 -2.22
CA GLU A 46 -11.25 15.43 -3.57
C GLU A 46 -11.45 13.96 -3.97
N ILE A 47 -12.69 13.56 -4.23
CA ILE A 47 -13.02 12.21 -4.68
C ILE A 47 -12.91 12.17 -6.19
N ILE A 48 -12.09 11.27 -6.69
CA ILE A 48 -11.90 11.02 -8.12
C ILE A 48 -12.45 9.62 -8.38
N LYS A 49 -13.65 9.57 -8.98
CA LYS A 49 -14.26 8.30 -9.40
C LYS A 49 -13.47 7.77 -10.58
N THR A 50 -12.79 6.65 -10.39
CA THR A 50 -11.78 6.14 -11.31
C THR A 50 -12.20 4.79 -11.88
N ASP A 51 -12.25 4.72 -13.21
CA ASP A 51 -12.22 3.43 -13.90
C ASP A 51 -10.78 2.94 -13.98
N PHE A 52 -10.45 1.93 -13.17
CA PHE A 52 -9.12 1.35 -13.12
C PHE A 52 -8.78 0.48 -14.33
N ASN A 53 -9.75 0.19 -15.21
CA ASN A 53 -9.50 -0.47 -16.48
C ASN A 53 -9.14 0.52 -17.59
N ASN A 54 -9.29 1.83 -17.33
CA ASN A 54 -8.99 2.89 -18.28
C ASN A 54 -8.40 4.12 -17.56
N LEU A 55 -7.18 3.95 -17.03
CA LEU A 55 -6.50 5.00 -16.25
C LEU A 55 -6.11 6.23 -17.07
N GLU A 56 -5.99 6.10 -18.40
CA GLU A 56 -5.69 7.22 -19.30
C GLU A 56 -6.70 8.36 -19.16
N ASN A 57 -7.99 8.05 -18.95
CA ASN A 57 -9.04 9.05 -18.72
C ASN A 57 -8.83 9.86 -17.43
N HIS A 58 -7.99 9.36 -16.52
CA HIS A 58 -7.72 9.98 -15.23
C HIS A 58 -6.27 10.44 -15.12
N LYS A 59 -5.47 10.38 -16.19
CA LYS A 59 -4.03 10.67 -16.13
C LYS A 59 -3.74 12.04 -15.53
N ASP A 60 -4.49 13.08 -15.93
CA ASP A 60 -4.28 14.46 -15.46
C ASP A 60 -4.63 14.62 -13.97
N SER A 61 -5.48 13.75 -13.46
CA SER A 61 -5.85 13.70 -12.04
C SER A 61 -4.78 13.07 -11.16
N ILE A 62 -3.94 12.17 -11.71
CA ILE A 62 -2.85 11.50 -10.99
C ILE A 62 -1.64 12.44 -10.89
N ALA A 63 -1.84 13.58 -10.21
CA ALA A 63 -0.83 14.61 -10.03
C ALA A 63 -0.79 15.09 -8.57
N GLY A 64 0.39 15.28 -8.00
CA GLY A 64 0.55 15.68 -6.59
C GLY A 64 1.97 15.46 -6.09
N ASP A 65 2.16 15.54 -4.78
CA ASP A 65 3.49 15.46 -4.17
C ASP A 65 3.87 14.03 -3.79
N VAL A 66 2.87 13.23 -3.43
CA VAL A 66 3.05 11.87 -2.93
C VAL A 66 1.90 10.96 -3.35
N CYS A 67 2.24 9.79 -3.87
CA CYS A 67 1.29 8.75 -4.25
C CYS A 67 1.41 7.53 -3.34
N PHE A 68 0.32 7.20 -2.66
CA PHE A 68 0.19 6.01 -1.83
C PHE A 68 -0.67 4.97 -2.55
N PHE A 69 -0.08 3.83 -2.90
CA PHE A 69 -0.75 2.72 -3.55
C PHE A 69 -0.99 1.57 -2.56
N CYS A 70 -2.24 1.46 -2.10
CA CYS A 70 -2.70 0.48 -1.11
C CYS A 70 -3.70 -0.55 -1.70
N ILE A 71 -3.95 -0.53 -3.01
CA ILE A 71 -4.86 -1.49 -3.65
C ILE A 71 -4.24 -2.89 -3.60
N GLY A 72 -5.08 -3.86 -3.25
CA GLY A 72 -4.78 -5.28 -3.32
C GLY A 72 -6.08 -6.09 -3.24
N THR A 73 -6.02 -7.34 -3.66
CA THR A 73 -7.13 -8.28 -3.68
C THR A 73 -6.72 -9.63 -3.07
N THR A 74 -7.62 -10.61 -3.14
CA THR A 74 -7.33 -12.00 -2.83
C THR A 74 -7.90 -12.89 -3.91
N ARG A 75 -7.31 -14.07 -4.10
CA ARG A 75 -7.85 -15.09 -5.01
C ARG A 75 -9.32 -15.43 -4.74
N LYS A 76 -9.76 -15.35 -3.49
CA LYS A 76 -11.18 -15.55 -3.12
C LYS A 76 -12.10 -14.48 -3.71
N LYS A 77 -11.65 -13.22 -3.75
CA LYS A 77 -12.42 -12.08 -4.30
C LYS A 77 -12.30 -11.97 -5.81
N THR A 78 -11.12 -12.29 -6.33
CA THR A 78 -10.78 -12.19 -7.74
C THR A 78 -10.31 -13.56 -8.20
N PRO A 79 -11.26 -14.48 -8.49
CA PRO A 79 -10.93 -15.84 -8.93
C PRO A 79 -10.39 -15.85 -10.36
N ASP A 80 -10.79 -14.87 -11.19
CA ASP A 80 -10.21 -14.70 -12.51
C ASP A 80 -8.72 -14.35 -12.40
N LYS A 81 -7.89 -15.13 -13.08
CA LYS A 81 -6.44 -15.04 -12.97
C LYS A 81 -5.89 -13.77 -13.62
N ASN A 82 -6.46 -13.35 -14.74
CA ASN A 82 -5.97 -12.18 -15.47
C ASN A 82 -6.31 -10.91 -14.71
N GLU A 83 -7.52 -10.80 -14.17
CA GLU A 83 -7.92 -9.70 -13.31
C GLU A 83 -7.12 -9.69 -12.00
N TYR A 84 -6.81 -10.86 -11.44
CA TYR A 84 -5.92 -10.93 -10.26
C TYR A 84 -4.51 -10.40 -10.57
N ILE A 85 -3.93 -10.77 -11.71
CA ILE A 85 -2.65 -10.24 -12.17
C ILE A 85 -2.75 -8.74 -12.45
N ASN A 86 -3.85 -8.30 -13.07
CA ASN A 86 -4.10 -6.90 -13.34
C ASN A 86 -4.04 -6.07 -12.05
N ILE A 87 -4.80 -6.47 -11.02
CA ILE A 87 -4.86 -5.75 -9.75
C ILE A 87 -3.54 -5.81 -8.97
N GLU A 88 -2.89 -6.98 -8.89
CA GLU A 88 -1.69 -7.16 -8.04
C GLU A 88 -0.38 -6.71 -8.70
N TYR A 89 -0.32 -6.65 -10.04
CA TYR A 89 0.89 -6.35 -10.81
C TYR A 89 0.72 -5.20 -11.80
N ASN A 90 -0.18 -5.29 -12.78
CA ASN A 90 -0.24 -4.29 -13.86
C ASN A 90 -0.67 -2.92 -13.33
N LEU A 91 -1.74 -2.87 -12.53
CA LEU A 91 -2.34 -1.66 -12.00
C LEU A 91 -1.36 -0.80 -11.18
N PRO A 92 -0.61 -1.32 -10.18
CA PRO A 92 0.38 -0.50 -9.48
C PRO A 92 1.47 0.04 -10.40
N VAL A 93 1.90 -0.73 -11.40
CA VAL A 93 2.93 -0.31 -12.35
C VAL A 93 2.41 0.79 -13.27
N GLU A 94 1.17 0.68 -13.77
CA GLU A 94 0.54 1.67 -14.63
C GLU A 94 0.31 2.99 -13.88
N VAL A 95 -0.27 2.94 -12.68
CA VAL A 95 -0.43 4.13 -11.83
C VAL A 95 0.91 4.79 -11.54
N ALA A 96 1.96 4.02 -11.27
CA ALA A 96 3.28 4.57 -11.01
C ALA A 96 3.89 5.23 -12.26
N LYS A 97 3.72 4.64 -13.45
CA LYS A 97 4.18 5.25 -14.71
C LYS A 97 3.52 6.60 -14.94
N ILE A 98 2.20 6.69 -14.77
CA ILE A 98 1.45 7.95 -14.91
C ILE A 98 1.85 8.96 -13.84
N ALA A 99 1.97 8.54 -12.58
CA ALA A 99 2.41 9.41 -11.50
C ALA A 99 3.81 9.97 -11.78
N LYS A 100 4.73 9.14 -12.28
CA LYS A 100 6.09 9.56 -12.65
C LYS A 100 6.08 10.55 -13.83
N SER A 101 5.28 10.31 -14.87
CA SER A 101 5.16 11.25 -16.00
C SER A 101 4.59 12.59 -15.57
N ASN A 102 3.74 12.60 -14.53
CA ASN A 102 3.18 13.80 -13.93
C ASN A 102 4.07 14.40 -12.82
N SER A 103 5.35 14.02 -12.77
CA SER A 103 6.34 14.56 -11.83
C SER A 103 6.02 14.34 -10.35
N VAL A 104 5.23 13.30 -10.02
CA VAL A 104 5.08 12.86 -8.63
C VAL A 104 6.42 12.32 -8.14
N ASN A 105 6.98 12.94 -7.11
CA ASN A 105 8.34 12.63 -6.65
C ASN A 105 8.40 11.45 -5.68
N ASN A 106 7.35 11.23 -4.89
CA ASN A 106 7.30 10.21 -3.85
C ASN A 106 6.24 9.16 -4.18
N PHE A 107 6.66 7.90 -4.31
CA PHE A 107 5.74 6.78 -4.54
C PHE A 107 5.90 5.73 -3.45
N ILE A 108 4.78 5.35 -2.83
CA ILE A 108 4.74 4.39 -1.75
C ILE A 108 3.85 3.23 -2.18
N TYR A 109 4.43 2.03 -2.16
CA TYR A 109 3.75 0.81 -2.57
C TYR A 109 3.61 -0.16 -1.39
N VAL A 110 2.39 -0.64 -1.15
CA VAL A 110 2.15 -1.71 -0.19
C VAL A 110 2.30 -3.07 -0.88
N SER A 111 3.43 -3.71 -0.62
CA SER A 111 3.78 -5.06 -1.05
C SER A 111 3.49 -6.08 0.06
N SER A 112 4.32 -7.12 0.20
CA SER A 112 4.19 -8.16 1.20
C SER A 112 5.57 -8.75 1.54
N ILE A 113 5.72 -9.23 2.78
CA ILE A 113 6.90 -9.99 3.17
C ILE A 113 7.10 -11.20 2.25
N GLY A 114 8.35 -11.39 1.80
CA GLY A 114 8.70 -12.50 0.90
C GLY A 114 8.30 -12.32 -0.56
N ALA A 115 7.84 -11.13 -0.96
CA ALA A 115 7.65 -10.79 -2.38
C ALA A 115 8.93 -11.08 -3.19
N ASN A 116 8.79 -11.87 -4.25
CA ASN A 116 9.90 -12.39 -5.03
C ASN A 116 9.40 -12.84 -6.41
N THR A 117 10.04 -12.37 -7.49
CA THR A 117 9.71 -12.72 -8.89
C THR A 117 9.79 -14.22 -9.19
N ASN A 118 10.58 -14.97 -8.41
CA ASN A 118 10.76 -16.41 -8.52
C ASN A 118 9.85 -17.21 -7.59
N ALA A 119 8.94 -16.57 -6.84
CA ALA A 119 8.01 -17.27 -5.97
C ALA A 119 7.06 -18.20 -6.77
N SER A 120 6.79 -19.38 -6.22
CA SER A 120 5.84 -20.34 -6.82
C SER A 120 4.39 -19.86 -6.75
N GLY A 121 4.05 -19.09 -5.71
CA GLY A 121 2.72 -18.53 -5.50
C GLY A 121 2.50 -17.21 -6.24
N LEU A 122 1.41 -17.12 -7.02
CA LEU A 122 1.06 -15.92 -7.81
C LEU A 122 1.05 -14.62 -7.00
N TYR A 123 0.65 -14.66 -5.72
CA TYR A 123 0.63 -13.46 -4.87
C TYR A 123 2.02 -12.85 -4.68
N LEU A 124 2.96 -13.62 -4.11
CA LEU A 124 4.32 -13.14 -3.86
C LEU A 124 5.09 -12.91 -5.16
N LYS A 125 4.77 -13.66 -6.22
CA LYS A 125 5.31 -13.46 -7.55
C LYS A 125 4.90 -12.12 -8.14
N ASN A 126 3.60 -11.83 -8.19
CA ASN A 126 3.07 -10.57 -8.73
C ASN A 126 3.55 -9.36 -7.92
N LYS A 127 3.54 -9.46 -6.58
CA LYS A 127 4.11 -8.42 -5.71
C LYS A 127 5.59 -8.17 -6.02
N GLY A 128 6.40 -9.23 -6.14
CA GLY A 128 7.81 -9.11 -6.51
C GLY A 128 8.02 -8.51 -7.90
N GLN A 129 7.21 -8.90 -8.88
CA GLN A 129 7.26 -8.32 -10.22
C GLN A 129 6.90 -6.83 -10.23
N ALA A 130 5.86 -6.43 -9.49
CA ALA A 130 5.51 -5.03 -9.33
C ALA A 130 6.66 -4.23 -8.71
N GLU A 131 7.28 -4.74 -7.64
CA GLU A 131 8.43 -4.09 -7.02
C GLU A 131 9.59 -3.86 -7.99
N GLU A 132 9.94 -4.85 -8.81
CA GLU A 132 11.03 -4.72 -9.79
C GLU A 132 10.70 -3.68 -10.87
N GLU A 133 9.46 -3.63 -11.36
CA GLU A 133 9.04 -2.59 -12.30
C GLU A 133 9.04 -1.19 -11.67
N LEU A 134 8.55 -1.07 -10.43
CA LEU A 134 8.53 0.21 -9.72
C LEU A 134 9.94 0.77 -9.49
N LYS A 135 10.92 -0.09 -9.16
CA LYS A 135 12.32 0.31 -8.98
C LYS A 135 12.92 0.92 -10.25
N LYS A 136 12.51 0.47 -11.44
CA LYS A 136 12.99 0.98 -12.73
C LYS A 136 12.49 2.38 -13.06
N LEU A 137 11.42 2.85 -12.41
CA LEU A 137 10.82 4.16 -12.68
C LEU A 137 11.61 5.34 -12.07
N ASN A 138 12.63 5.06 -11.25
CA ASN A 138 13.56 6.06 -10.70
C ASN A 138 12.83 7.26 -10.07
N PHE A 139 11.83 6.98 -9.22
CA PHE A 139 11.25 8.03 -8.37
C PHE A 139 12.34 8.67 -7.51
N SER A 140 12.24 9.97 -7.26
CA SER A 140 13.11 10.67 -6.30
C SER A 140 13.06 9.96 -4.95
N LYS A 141 11.89 9.44 -4.59
CA LYS A 141 11.73 8.52 -3.48
C LYS A 141 10.72 7.43 -3.79
N LEU A 142 11.18 6.19 -3.78
CA LEU A 142 10.34 5.00 -3.79
C LEU A 142 10.41 4.33 -2.42
N SER A 143 9.26 4.04 -1.81
CA SER A 143 9.19 3.27 -0.56
C SER A 143 8.25 2.09 -0.72
N ILE A 144 8.78 0.88 -0.59
CA ILE A 144 8.08 -0.39 -0.71
C ILE A 144 7.90 -0.96 0.69
N MET A 145 6.66 -1.03 1.15
CA MET A 145 6.32 -1.63 2.44
C MET A 145 6.09 -3.12 2.26
N ARG A 146 6.82 -3.97 2.99
CA ARG A 146 6.63 -5.42 3.01
C ARG A 146 6.11 -5.89 4.37
N PRO A 147 4.84 -5.59 4.70
CA PRO A 147 4.27 -6.06 5.94
C PRO A 147 4.13 -7.58 5.95
N SER A 148 4.22 -8.15 7.15
CA SER A 148 3.74 -9.51 7.43
C SER A 148 2.21 -9.52 7.52
N ILE A 149 1.66 -10.57 8.11
CA ILE A 149 0.23 -10.77 8.30
C ILE A 149 -0.37 -9.56 9.03
N LEU A 150 -1.33 -8.92 8.37
CA LEU A 150 -1.96 -7.69 8.84
C LEU A 150 -3.03 -7.98 9.90
N LEU A 151 -2.88 -7.37 11.07
CA LEU A 151 -3.87 -7.30 12.14
C LEU A 151 -4.69 -6.01 12.00
N GLY A 152 -6.01 -6.15 11.92
CA GLY A 152 -6.92 -5.02 11.85
C GLY A 152 -8.36 -5.48 11.64
N ASN A 153 -9.32 -4.62 11.97
CA ASN A 153 -10.74 -4.93 11.83
C ASN A 153 -11.12 -4.91 10.34
N ARG A 154 -11.58 -6.05 9.83
CA ARG A 154 -12.12 -6.17 8.47
C ARG A 154 -13.62 -6.28 8.53
N LYS A 155 -14.29 -5.60 7.60
CA LYS A 155 -15.73 -5.85 7.35
C LYS A 155 -15.99 -7.26 6.83
N GLU A 156 -14.98 -7.93 6.27
CA GLU A 156 -15.11 -9.27 5.70
C GLU A 156 -14.32 -10.34 6.46
N ASN A 157 -14.96 -11.51 6.63
CA ASN A 157 -14.38 -12.68 7.26
C ASN A 157 -13.46 -13.45 6.29
N ARG A 158 -12.15 -13.36 6.48
CA ARG A 158 -11.17 -14.29 5.91
C ARG A 158 -10.85 -15.37 6.94
N VAL A 159 -11.69 -16.40 7.01
CA VAL A 159 -11.65 -17.45 8.05
C VAL A 159 -10.28 -18.14 8.14
N GLY A 160 -9.63 -18.45 7.01
CA GLY A 160 -8.27 -19.01 6.99
C GLY A 160 -7.19 -18.05 7.51
N GLU A 161 -7.41 -16.74 7.38
CA GLU A 161 -6.51 -15.71 7.91
C GLU A 161 -6.63 -15.61 9.43
N LYS A 162 -7.80 -15.88 10.03
CA LYS A 162 -7.97 -15.89 11.49
C LYS A 162 -7.18 -17.02 12.17
N ILE A 163 -7.17 -18.22 11.57
CA ILE A 163 -6.40 -19.37 12.08
C ILE A 163 -4.90 -19.10 11.93
N GLY A 164 -4.46 -18.62 10.76
CA GLY A 164 -3.07 -18.24 10.53
C GLY A 164 -2.61 -17.12 11.48
N ILE A 165 -3.44 -16.10 11.70
CA ILE A 165 -3.19 -15.04 12.69
C ILE A 165 -3.05 -15.62 14.10
N PHE A 166 -3.95 -16.52 14.51
CA PHE A 166 -3.92 -17.12 15.83
C PHE A 166 -2.62 -17.91 16.06
N VAL A 167 -2.27 -18.80 15.13
CA VAL A 167 -1.02 -19.60 15.18
C VAL A 167 0.21 -18.69 15.16
N MET A 168 0.23 -17.67 14.31
CA MET A 168 1.38 -16.77 14.22
C MET A 168 1.50 -15.88 15.47
N LYS A 169 0.38 -15.50 16.10
CA LYS A 169 0.37 -14.74 17.36
C LYS A 169 0.90 -15.58 18.52
N THR A 170 0.54 -16.86 18.60
CA THR A 170 1.06 -17.77 19.63
C THR A 170 2.53 -18.11 19.44
N LEU A 171 3.01 -18.23 18.20
CA LEU A 171 4.43 -18.47 17.88
C LEU A 171 5.29 -17.20 17.91
N SER A 172 4.69 -16.01 17.93
CA SER A 172 5.41 -14.73 17.90
C SER A 172 6.52 -14.55 18.97
N PRO A 173 6.38 -15.06 20.22
CA PRO A 173 7.48 -15.00 21.20
C PRO A 173 8.75 -15.74 20.75
N LEU A 174 8.62 -16.74 19.88
CA LEU A 174 9.74 -17.54 19.36
C LEU A 174 10.45 -16.88 18.16
N PHE A 175 9.85 -15.86 17.54
CA PHE A 175 10.46 -15.15 16.41
C PHE A 175 11.47 -14.09 16.90
N LEU A 176 12.70 -14.54 17.11
CA LEU A 176 13.84 -13.70 17.51
C LEU A 176 14.82 -13.48 16.33
N GLY A 177 15.68 -12.46 16.45
CA GLY A 177 16.66 -12.10 15.42
C GLY A 177 16.00 -11.86 14.05
N LYS A 178 16.54 -12.50 13.00
CA LYS A 178 16.08 -12.37 11.61
C LYS A 178 14.64 -12.84 11.36
N MET A 179 14.02 -13.54 12.31
CA MET A 179 12.64 -14.02 12.21
C MET A 179 11.61 -12.99 12.65
N LYS A 180 12.03 -11.88 13.31
CA LYS A 180 11.13 -10.83 13.80
C LYS A 180 10.19 -10.29 12.72
N LYS A 181 10.69 -10.13 11.49
CA LYS A 181 9.90 -9.71 10.32
C LYS A 181 8.66 -10.58 10.03
N TYR A 182 8.59 -11.82 10.49
CA TYR A 182 7.41 -12.66 10.27
C TYR A 182 6.30 -12.45 11.30
N LYS A 183 6.55 -11.68 12.38
CA LYS A 183 5.51 -11.36 13.38
C LYS A 183 4.35 -10.63 12.72
N PRO A 184 3.09 -10.94 13.08
CA PRO A 184 1.93 -10.17 12.63
C PRO A 184 2.07 -8.70 13.00
N ILE A 185 1.59 -7.82 12.12
CA ILE A 185 1.74 -6.37 12.25
C ILE A 185 0.39 -5.68 12.20
N LYS A 186 0.19 -4.67 13.05
CA LYS A 186 -0.99 -3.80 13.03
C LYS A 186 -1.02 -2.93 11.78
N VAL A 187 -2.17 -2.79 11.14
CA VAL A 187 -2.33 -1.96 9.93
C VAL A 187 -2.00 -0.48 10.19
N GLU A 188 -2.23 -0.02 11.41
CA GLU A 188 -1.88 1.32 11.88
C GLU A 188 -0.37 1.55 11.85
N ASN A 189 0.45 0.53 12.14
CA ASN A 189 1.90 0.65 12.09
C ASN A 189 2.39 0.86 10.65
N VAL A 190 1.78 0.16 9.70
CA VAL A 190 2.07 0.33 8.27
C VAL A 190 1.72 1.76 7.84
N ALA A 191 0.50 2.21 8.15
CA ALA A 191 0.03 3.55 7.79
C ALA A 191 0.90 4.67 8.39
N LYS A 192 1.26 4.57 9.68
CA LYS A 192 2.18 5.51 10.33
C LYS A 192 3.55 5.54 9.68
N THR A 193 4.12 4.37 9.40
CA THR A 193 5.42 4.26 8.73
C THR A 193 5.40 4.91 7.36
N MET A 194 4.34 4.70 6.57
CA MET A 194 4.18 5.33 5.25
C MET A 194 4.26 6.86 5.34
N LEU A 195 3.72 7.48 6.39
CA LEU A 195 3.86 8.93 6.62
C LEU A 195 5.25 9.31 7.10
N HIS A 196 5.81 8.52 8.02
CA HIS A 196 7.13 8.77 8.58
C HIS A 196 8.22 8.72 7.49
N VAL A 197 8.17 7.75 6.58
CA VAL A 197 9.12 7.67 5.46
C VAL A 197 8.95 8.79 4.45
N VAL A 198 7.75 9.37 4.28
CA VAL A 198 7.55 10.53 3.40
C VAL A 198 8.17 11.81 3.98
N ARG A 199 8.24 11.91 5.31
CA ARG A 199 8.73 13.12 6.01
C ARG A 199 10.24 13.11 6.22
N ASN A 200 10.85 11.94 6.34
CA ASN A 200 12.26 11.81 6.69
C ASN A 200 13.05 11.22 5.54
N ASP A 201 14.30 11.63 5.36
CA ASP A 201 15.13 11.11 4.28
C ASP A 201 15.68 9.71 4.62
N TYR A 202 15.12 8.69 3.97
CA TYR A 202 15.61 7.32 4.07
C TYR A 202 16.24 6.96 2.73
N GLN A 203 17.51 6.57 2.76
CA GLN A 203 18.24 6.04 1.60
C GLN A 203 17.81 4.62 1.21
N LYS A 204 16.76 4.10 1.85
CA LYS A 204 16.27 2.74 1.71
C LYS A 204 14.97 2.71 0.91
N THR A 205 14.88 1.77 -0.02
CA THR A 205 13.66 1.55 -0.82
C THR A 205 12.69 0.55 -0.16
N ILE A 206 13.17 -0.56 0.39
CA ILE A 206 12.31 -1.64 0.92
C ILE A 206 12.32 -1.61 2.44
N PHE A 207 11.13 -1.63 3.06
CA PHE A 207 10.95 -1.70 4.50
C PHE A 207 10.27 -3.03 4.84
N GLU A 208 11.01 -3.94 5.48
CA GLU A 208 10.49 -5.23 5.94
C GLU A 208 9.63 -5.03 7.21
N SER A 209 8.81 -6.03 7.55
CA SER A 209 7.76 -5.86 8.55
C SER A 209 8.23 -5.47 9.94
N ASP A 210 9.40 -5.91 10.39
CA ASP A 210 9.98 -5.53 11.68
C ASP A 210 10.45 -4.07 11.66
N GLU A 211 11.07 -3.63 10.58
CA GLU A 211 11.48 -2.23 10.38
C GLU A 211 10.27 -1.29 10.32
N ILE A 212 9.16 -1.73 9.69
CA ILE A 212 7.89 -0.98 9.72
C ILE A 212 7.41 -0.81 11.17
N ILE A 213 7.53 -1.85 12.02
CA ILE A 213 7.15 -1.71 13.43
C ILE A 213 8.06 -0.72 14.13
N GLU A 214 9.37 -0.82 13.94
CA GLU A 214 10.36 0.06 14.57
C GLU A 214 10.14 1.53 14.19
N ILE A 215 9.97 1.84 12.91
CA ILE A 215 9.73 3.20 12.41
C ILE A 215 8.37 3.73 12.88
N SER A 216 7.34 2.89 12.98
CA SER A 216 6.00 3.33 13.42
C SER A 216 5.93 3.84 14.86
N ASN A 217 6.97 3.56 15.66
CA ASN A 217 7.09 4.00 17.05
C ASN A 217 7.94 5.29 17.21
N LEU A 218 8.49 5.83 16.12
CA LEU A 218 9.20 7.12 16.05
C LEU A 218 8.24 8.27 15.78
#